data_AF-A0A5P8VT44-F1
#
_entry.id   AF-A0A5P8VT44-F1
#
_cell.length_a   1.000
_cell.length_b   1.000
_cell.length_c   1.000
_cell.angle_alpha   90.00
_cell.angle_beta   90.00
_cell.angle_gamma   90.00
#
_symmetry.space_group_name_H-M   'P 1'
#
loop_
_entity.id
_entity.type
_entity.pdbx_description
1 polymer ?
#
loop_
_entity_poly.entity_id
_entity_poly.type
_entity_poly.pdbx_seq_one_letter_code
_entity_poly.pdbx_strand_id
1 'polypeptide(L)' 'MAKDRFHQVVKTALESDGWNVTHDPLQIKVGGVDMEIDLGAEPITGGGARR' A
#
# COMPACT_ATOMS: atom_id res chain seq x y z
N MET A 1 8.71 6.83 -8.37
CA MET A 1 9.07 6.70 -6.94
C MET A 1 10.51 6.28 -6.66
N ALA A 2 11.17 6.97 -5.74
CA ALA A 2 12.40 6.47 -5.12
C ALA A 2 12.00 5.40 -4.08
N LYS A 3 12.27 4.12 -4.37
CA LYS A 3 12.09 3.05 -3.38
C LYS A 3 13.23 3.14 -2.38
N ASP A 4 13.02 3.91 -1.32
CA ASP A 4 13.99 3.97 -0.23
C ASP A 4 13.96 2.66 0.58
N ARG A 5 14.85 2.56 1.56
CA ARG A 5 14.96 1.36 2.40
C ARG A 5 13.66 1.04 3.15
N PHE A 6 12.80 2.03 3.39
CA PHE A 6 11.55 1.85 4.13
C PHE A 6 10.43 1.32 3.25
N HIS A 7 10.44 1.59 1.94
CA HIS A 7 9.44 1.05 1.01
C HIS A 7 9.28 -0.47 1.13
N GLN A 8 10.40 -1.21 1.08
CA GLN A 8 10.38 -2.66 1.19
C GLN A 8 10.00 -3.12 2.61
N VAL A 9 10.48 -2.42 3.64
CA VAL A 9 10.13 -2.75 5.03
C VAL A 9 8.63 -2.63 5.27
N VAL A 10 8.00 -1.56 4.79
CA VAL A 10 6.56 -1.33 4.92
C VAL A 10 5.78 -2.35 4.10
N LYS A 11 6.21 -2.64 2.86
CA LYS A 11 5.57 -3.65 2.01
C LYS A 11 5.58 -5.03 2.67
N THR A 12 6.74 -5.47 3.16
CA THR A 12 6.88 -6.76 3.84
C THR A 12 6.09 -6.82 5.14
N ALA A 13 6.02 -5.73 5.91
CA ALA A 13 5.22 -5.67 7.12
C ALA A 13 3.72 -5.82 6.81
N LEU A 14 3.21 -5.12 5.78
CA LEU A 14 1.82 -5.24 5.34
C LEU A 14 1.48 -6.69 4.94
N GLU A 15 2.30 -7.31 4.09
CA GLU A 15 2.12 -8.71 3.67
C GLU A 15 2.16 -9.68 4.86
N SER A 16 3.06 -9.45 5.82
CA SER A 16 3.16 -10.28 7.04
C SER A 16 1.97 -10.11 7.98
N ASP A 17 1.38 -8.92 8.02
CA ASP A 17 0.18 -8.59 8.81
C ASP A 17 -1.13 -9.02 8.12
N GLY A 18 -1.05 -9.75 7.01
CA GLY A 18 -2.24 -10.26 6.31
C GLY A 18 -2.94 -9.22 5.43
N TRP A 19 -2.22 -8.19 4.99
CA TRP A 19 -2.66 -7.27 3.95
C TRP A 19 -2.16 -7.73 2.58
N ASN A 20 -3.01 -7.58 1.58
CA ASN A 20 -2.67 -7.76 0.18
C ASN A 20 -2.30 -6.40 -0.42
N VAL A 21 -1.04 -6.23 -0.84
CA VAL A 21 -0.60 -5.03 -1.55
C VAL A 21 -1.20 -5.07 -2.96
N THR A 22 -2.06 -4.12 -3.27
CA THR A 22 -2.79 -4.04 -4.55
C THR A 22 -2.06 -3.18 -5.58
N HIS A 23 -1.27 -2.19 -5.13
CA HIS A 23 -0.57 -1.25 -6.00
C HIS A 23 0.76 -0.81 -5.38
N ASP A 24 1.80 -0.62 -6.20
CA ASP A 24 3.15 -0.19 -5.83
C ASP A 24 3.81 0.48 -7.07
N PRO A 25 3.57 1.79 -7.33
CA PRO A 25 2.72 2.72 -6.58
C PRO A 25 1.23 2.71 -7.00
N LEU A 26 0.38 3.30 -6.15
CA LEU A 26 -1.01 3.62 -6.47
C LEU A 26 -1.09 4.99 -7.14
N GLN A 27 -1.61 5.01 -8.37
CA GLN A 27 -1.82 6.23 -9.15
C GLN A 27 -3.27 6.68 -9.04
N ILE A 28 -3.50 7.92 -8.61
CA ILE A 28 -4.84 8.51 -8.47
C ILE A 28 -4.92 9.76 -9.35
N LYS A 29 -5.94 9.80 -10.21
CA LYS A 29 -6.27 10.98 -11.01
C LYS A 29 -7.63 11.52 -10.62
N VAL A 30 -7.66 12.74 -10.08
CA VAL A 30 -8.91 13.39 -9.65
C VAL A 30 -8.87 14.88 -9.93
N GLY A 31 -9.93 15.42 -10.54
CA GLY A 31 -10.03 16.86 -10.82
C GLY A 31 -8.92 17.43 -11.71
N GLY A 32 -8.27 16.60 -12.54
CA GLY A 32 -7.14 17.00 -13.37
C GLY A 32 -5.78 16.99 -12.65
N VAL A 33 -5.73 16.58 -11.37
CA VAL A 33 -4.50 16.39 -10.60
C VAL A 33 -4.11 14.91 -10.61
N ASP A 34 -2.83 14.65 -10.87
CA ASP A 34 -2.22 13.32 -10.80
C ASP A 34 -1.44 13.19 -9.48
N MET A 35 -1.75 12.16 -8.69
CA MET A 35 -1.12 11.86 -7.42
C MET A 35 -0.56 10.43 -7.41
N GLU A 36 0.63 10.27 -6.82
CA GLU A 36 1.31 8.99 -6.61
C GLU A 36 1.32 8.69 -5.10
N ILE A 37 0.79 7.54 -4.70
CA ILE A 37 0.85 7.00 -3.34
C ILE A 37 1.76 5.78 -3.34
N ASP A 38 2.59 5.66 -2.32
CA ASP A 38 3.65 4.66 -2.29
C ASP A 38 3.17 3.21 -2.41
N LEU A 39 2.12 2.85 -1.64
CA LEU A 39 1.53 1.52 -1.64
C LEU A 39 0.01 1.62 -1.46
N GLY A 40 -0.73 0.88 -2.28
CA GLY A 40 -2.13 0.53 -2.03
C GLY A 40 -2.20 -0.87 -1.42
N ALA A 41 -3.00 -1.07 -0.37
CA ALA A 41 -3.16 -2.37 0.25
C ALA A 41 -4.57 -2.56 0.83
N GLU A 42 -5.05 -3.80 0.82
CA GLU A 42 -6.37 -4.20 1.33
C GLU A 42 -6.23 -5.42 2.26
N PRO A 43 -7.01 -5.54 3.35
CA PRO A 43 -6.98 -6.73 4.20
C PRO A 43 -7.45 -7.98 3.44
N ILE A 44 -6.76 -9.13 3.61
CA ILE A 44 -7.14 -10.40 2.95
C ILE A 44 -8.48 -10.93 3.49
N THR A 45 -8.81 -10.62 4.73
CA THR A 45 -10.13 -10.86 5.32
C THR A 45 -10.70 -9.50 5.66
N GLY A 46 -11.80 -9.10 5.01
CA GLY A 46 -12.40 -7.78 5.21
C GLY A 46 -12.66 -7.49 6.70
N GLY A 47 -11.83 -6.61 7.28
CA GLY A 47 -12.02 -6.07 8.61
C GLY A 47 -11.37 -6.86 9.75
N GLY A 48 -10.42 -6.20 10.42
CA GLY A 48 -10.01 -6.53 11.78
C GLY A 48 -8.51 -6.79 11.90
N ALA A 49 -7.76 -5.72 12.19
CA ALA A 49 -6.55 -5.86 12.98
C ALA A 49 -6.95 -6.64 14.24
N ARG A 50 -6.58 -7.92 14.30
CA ARG A 50 -6.73 -8.74 15.51
C ARG A 50 -5.78 -8.13 16.54
N ARG A 51 -6.34 -7.31 17.43
CA ARG A 51 -5.76 -7.03 18.73
C ARG A 51 -6.28 -8.06 19.72
#